data_AF-A0A2N8ZJZ7-F1
#
_entry.id   AF-A0A2N8ZJZ7-F1
#
_cell.length_a   1.000
_cell.length_b   1.000
_cell.length_c   1.000
_cell.angle_alpha   90.00
_cell.angle_beta   90.00
_cell.angle_gamma   90.00
#
_symmetry.space_group_name_H-M   'P 1'
#
loop_
_entity.id
_entity.type
_entity.pdbx_description
1 polymer ?
#
loop_
_entity_poly.entity_id
_entity_poly.type
_entity_poly.pdbx_seq_one_letter_code
_entity_poly.pdbx_strand_id
1 'polypeptide(L)'
;MCVNLGVEGGASTLVEPCARYNKYKIGIEKLKESYKQAQEATMKVVRAEMELAKTPKRERTQEMADNVASLKLENSQRLTRTKKKLDLVELEFSQMLEVNNVIVSNKVFSKVTVQFGEDSIVTRRQHGPSEFTYNHYEIEMNPLMDQSATAAS
;
A
#
# COMPACT_ATOMS: atom_id res chain seq x y z
N MET A 1 -0.76 21.90 0.87
CA MET A 1 -0.54 23.03 -0.04
C MET A 1 0.28 24.10 0.69
N CYS A 2 1.30 24.65 0.03
CA CYS A 2 2.08 25.79 0.54
C CYS A 2 2.38 26.78 -0.60
N VAL A 3 2.70 28.03 -0.25
CA VAL A 3 3.04 29.06 -1.25
C VAL A 3 4.47 28.86 -1.74
N ASN A 4 5.41 28.82 -0.78
CA ASN A 4 6.81 28.54 -1.05
C ASN A 4 7.24 27.30 -0.28
N LEU A 5 8.16 26.52 -0.85
CA LEU A 5 8.73 25.35 -0.22
C LEU A 5 10.25 25.45 -0.15
N GLY A 6 10.78 25.45 1.07
CA GLY A 6 12.21 25.61 1.36
C GLY A 6 12.61 27.02 1.80
N VAL A 7 13.91 27.26 1.87
CA VAL A 7 14.49 28.50 2.45
C VAL A 7 15.38 29.21 1.44
N GLU A 8 15.18 30.52 1.30
CA GLU A 8 16.07 31.40 0.55
C GLU A 8 17.45 31.47 1.23
N GLY A 9 18.51 31.15 0.49
CA GLY A 9 19.86 30.96 1.05
C GLY A 9 20.30 29.48 1.16
N GLY A 10 19.40 28.53 0.86
CA GLY A 10 19.78 27.14 0.59
C GLY A 10 20.08 26.29 1.84
N ALA A 11 19.36 26.54 2.93
CA ALA A 11 19.28 25.60 4.06
C ALA A 11 18.45 24.37 3.66
N SER A 12 18.86 23.18 4.10
CA SER A 12 18.15 21.94 3.80
C SER A 12 16.76 21.93 4.45
N THR A 13 15.74 21.55 3.68
CA THR A 13 14.36 21.43 4.15
C THR A 13 13.86 20.02 3.87
N LEU A 14 13.32 19.34 4.87
CA LEU A 14 12.71 18.01 4.70
C LEU A 14 11.19 18.12 4.80
N VAL A 15 10.49 17.48 3.87
CA VAL A 15 9.04 17.33 3.89
C VAL A 15 8.70 15.86 3.77
N GLU A 16 7.90 15.38 4.72
CA GLU A 16 7.32 14.04 4.73
C GLU A 16 5.80 14.18 4.53
N PRO A 17 5.31 14.09 3.28
CA PRO A 17 3.89 14.35 2.99
C PRO A 17 2.98 13.31 3.64
N CYS A 18 3.50 12.09 3.80
CA CYS A 18 2.83 11.01 4.49
C CYS A 18 3.59 10.56 5.75
N ALA A 19 3.20 11.10 6.90
CA ALA A 19 3.75 10.66 8.20
C ALA A 19 3.42 9.19 8.56
N ARG A 20 2.36 8.63 7.99
CA ARG A 20 1.90 7.25 8.28
C ARG A 20 2.43 6.20 7.31
N TYR A 21 3.31 6.57 6.38
CA TYR A 21 3.76 5.69 5.30
C TYR A 21 4.29 4.35 5.82
N ASN A 22 5.28 4.42 6.72
CA ASN A 22 5.92 3.23 7.30
C ASN A 22 4.93 2.36 8.07
N LYS A 23 3.94 2.97 8.74
CA LYS A 23 2.90 2.23 9.46
C LYS A 23 2.02 1.40 8.50
N TYR A 24 1.66 1.96 7.35
CA TYR A 24 0.91 1.23 6.33
C TYR A 24 1.75 0.10 5.73
N LYS A 25 2.99 0.34 5.33
CA LYS A 25 3.88 -0.69 4.76
C LYS A 25 4.07 -1.87 5.71
N ILE A 26 4.42 -1.60 6.98
CA ILE A 26 4.57 -2.64 8.01
C ILE A 26 3.24 -3.38 8.23
N GLY A 27 2.11 -2.68 8.24
CA GLY A 27 0.78 -3.28 8.39
C GLY A 27 0.41 -4.22 7.25
N ILE A 28 0.66 -3.78 6.00
CA ILE A 28 0.41 -4.56 4.78
C ILE A 28 1.29 -5.81 4.76
N GLU A 29 2.58 -5.69 5.07
CA GLU A 29 3.50 -6.84 5.12
C GLU A 29 3.05 -7.90 6.14
N LYS A 30 2.65 -7.47 7.35
CA LYS A 30 2.11 -8.38 8.37
C LYS A 30 0.84 -9.09 7.89
N LEU A 31 -0.04 -8.39 7.17
CA LEU A 31 -1.25 -8.98 6.61
C LEU A 31 -0.96 -9.93 5.44
N LYS A 32 0.04 -9.63 4.60
CA LYS A 32 0.51 -10.52 3.53
C LYS A 32 1.05 -11.83 4.10
N GLU A 33 1.87 -11.76 5.14
CA GLU A 33 2.37 -12.94 5.84
C GLU A 33 1.23 -13.74 6.48
N SER A 34 0.29 -13.07 7.15
CA SER A 34 -0.89 -13.73 7.73
C SER A 34 -1.77 -14.40 6.67
N TYR A 35 -1.92 -13.76 5.50
CA TYR A 35 -2.68 -14.30 4.37
C TYR A 35 -1.99 -15.56 3.81
N LYS A 36 -0.67 -15.51 3.62
CA LYS A 36 0.14 -16.65 3.19
C LYS A 36 -0.02 -17.83 4.14
N GLN A 37 0.07 -17.61 5.45
CA GLN A 37 -0.13 -18.66 6.45
C GLN A 37 -1.55 -19.26 6.40
N ALA A 38 -2.58 -18.43 6.24
CA ALA A 38 -3.96 -18.90 6.10
C ALA A 38 -4.15 -19.71 4.80
N GLN A 39 -3.50 -19.29 3.71
CA GLN A 39 -3.51 -20.00 2.43
C GLN A 39 -2.84 -21.38 2.55
N GLU A 40 -1.66 -21.45 3.17
CA GLU A 40 -0.95 -22.70 3.43
C GLU A 40 -1.77 -23.66 4.31
N ALA A 41 -2.41 -23.15 5.36
CA ALA A 41 -3.30 -23.93 6.22
C ALA A 41 -4.51 -24.48 5.42
N THR A 42 -5.14 -23.65 4.60
CA THR A 42 -6.24 -24.07 3.72
C THR A 42 -5.80 -25.16 2.76
N MET A 43 -4.61 -25.03 2.15
CA MET A 43 -4.06 -26.05 1.26
C MET A 43 -3.79 -27.39 1.96
N LYS A 44 -3.39 -27.38 3.24
CA LYS A 44 -3.25 -28.61 4.03
C LYS A 44 -4.58 -29.33 4.21
N VAL A 45 -5.66 -28.59 4.49
CA VAL A 45 -7.00 -29.16 4.63
C VAL A 45 -7.52 -29.71 3.31
N VAL A 46 -7.33 -28.99 2.20
CA VAL A 46 -7.70 -29.49 0.86
C VAL A 46 -6.96 -30.79 0.53
N ARG A 47 -5.68 -30.90 0.87
CA ARG A 47 -4.94 -32.16 0.72
C ARG A 47 -5.52 -33.27 1.59
N ALA A 48 -5.85 -32.99 2.86
CA ALA A 48 -6.48 -33.97 3.74
C ALA A 48 -7.84 -34.45 3.21
N GLU A 49 -8.64 -33.55 2.64
CA GLU A 49 -9.90 -33.88 1.95
C GLU A 49 -9.67 -34.80 0.75
N MET A 50 -8.66 -34.51 -0.07
CA MET A 50 -8.28 -35.36 -1.21
C MET A 50 -7.81 -36.75 -0.76
N GLU A 51 -7.02 -36.85 0.31
CA GLU A 51 -6.57 -38.13 0.85
C GLU A 51 -7.73 -38.94 1.44
N LEU A 52 -8.63 -38.31 2.19
CA LEU A 52 -9.85 -38.96 2.69
C LEU A 52 -10.73 -39.46 1.54
N ALA A 53 -10.82 -38.69 0.44
CA ALA A 53 -11.53 -39.09 -0.76
C ALA A 53 -10.88 -40.27 -1.51
N LYS A 54 -9.60 -40.57 -1.26
CA LYS A 54 -8.90 -41.76 -1.76
C LYS A 54 -9.04 -42.97 -0.82
N THR A 55 -9.18 -42.75 0.49
CA THR A 55 -9.36 -43.83 1.49
C THR A 55 -10.56 -44.72 1.14
N PRO A 56 -10.50 -46.06 1.24
CA PRO A 56 -11.64 -46.93 0.99
C PRO A 56 -12.86 -46.59 1.86
N LYS A 57 -14.09 -46.66 1.31
CA LYS A 57 -15.32 -46.28 2.03
C LYS A 57 -15.51 -46.98 3.38
N ARG A 58 -15.07 -48.23 3.49
CA ARG A 58 -15.10 -49.05 4.73
C ARG A 58 -14.21 -48.53 5.86
N GLU A 59 -13.21 -47.74 5.53
CA GLU A 59 -12.22 -47.16 6.46
C GLU A 59 -12.53 -45.67 6.75
N ARG A 60 -13.50 -45.08 6.04
CA ARG A 60 -13.94 -43.70 6.30
C ARG A 60 -14.93 -43.70 7.45
N THR A 61 -14.62 -42.96 8.50
CA THR A 61 -15.58 -42.68 9.58
C THR A 61 -16.28 -41.35 9.31
N GLN A 62 -17.50 -41.22 9.84
CA GLN A 62 -18.23 -39.95 9.80
C GLN A 62 -17.45 -38.84 10.51
N GLU A 63 -16.80 -39.18 11.62
CA GLU A 63 -15.95 -38.25 12.38
C GLU A 63 -14.80 -37.67 11.53
N MET A 64 -14.13 -38.48 10.70
CA MET A 64 -13.09 -37.98 9.79
C MET A 64 -13.65 -36.99 8.76
N ALA A 65 -14.84 -37.28 8.21
CA ALA A 65 -15.51 -36.40 7.26
C ALA A 65 -15.94 -35.08 7.90
N ASP A 66 -16.53 -35.14 9.09
CA ASP A 66 -16.97 -33.96 9.85
C ASP A 66 -15.78 -33.08 10.26
N ASN A 67 -14.68 -33.69 10.70
CA ASN A 67 -13.45 -32.97 11.04
C ASN A 67 -12.87 -32.22 9.84
N VAL A 68 -12.75 -32.88 8.68
CA VAL A 68 -12.26 -32.22 7.46
C VAL A 68 -13.20 -31.10 7.01
N ALA A 69 -14.52 -31.33 7.05
CA ALA A 69 -15.50 -30.31 6.69
C ALA A 69 -15.46 -29.09 7.61
N SER A 70 -15.35 -29.30 8.92
CA SER A 70 -15.22 -28.24 9.92
C SER A 70 -13.95 -27.42 9.70
N LEU A 71 -12.80 -28.09 9.55
CA LEU A 71 -11.52 -27.43 9.28
C LEU A 71 -11.54 -26.65 7.96
N LYS A 72 -12.22 -27.17 6.93
CA LYS A 72 -12.34 -26.51 5.62
C LYS A 72 -13.14 -25.22 5.75
N LEU A 73 -14.25 -25.26 6.49
CA LEU A 73 -15.07 -24.07 6.73
C LEU A 73 -14.29 -23.01 7.50
N GLU A 74 -13.65 -23.38 8.61
CA GLU A 74 -12.88 -22.46 9.45
C GLU A 74 -11.73 -21.81 8.67
N ASN A 75 -10.92 -22.61 7.97
CA ASN A 75 -9.78 -22.09 7.21
C ASN A 75 -10.24 -21.22 6.03
N SER A 76 -11.33 -21.58 5.36
CA SER A 76 -11.89 -20.77 4.27
C SER A 76 -12.38 -19.41 4.78
N GLN A 77 -13.10 -19.39 5.90
CA GLN A 77 -13.54 -18.14 6.54
C GLN A 77 -12.37 -17.27 6.96
N ARG A 78 -11.34 -17.87 7.58
CA ARG A 78 -10.11 -17.16 7.98
C ARG A 78 -9.40 -16.58 6.77
N LEU A 79 -9.22 -17.36 5.71
CA LEU A 79 -8.58 -16.93 4.46
C LEU A 79 -9.30 -15.72 3.86
N THR A 80 -10.63 -15.81 3.71
CA THR A 80 -11.46 -14.71 3.19
C THR A 80 -11.37 -13.48 4.07
N ARG A 81 -11.42 -13.62 5.40
CA ARG A 81 -11.34 -12.49 6.34
C ARG A 81 -9.98 -11.79 6.24
N THR A 82 -8.89 -12.54 6.22
CA THR A 82 -7.54 -11.97 6.11
C THR A 82 -7.34 -11.29 4.76
N LYS A 83 -7.84 -11.88 3.66
CA LYS A 83 -7.77 -11.28 2.32
C LYS A 83 -8.52 -9.95 2.27
N LYS A 84 -9.77 -9.92 2.73
CA LYS A 84 -10.57 -8.68 2.79
C LYS A 84 -9.86 -7.58 3.59
N LYS A 85 -9.25 -7.93 4.73
CA LYS A 85 -8.52 -6.96 5.54
C LYS A 85 -7.27 -6.43 4.83
N LEU A 86 -6.53 -7.30 4.13
CA LEU A 86 -5.39 -6.90 3.32
C LEU A 86 -5.82 -5.94 2.21
N ASP A 87 -6.85 -6.29 1.45
CA ASP A 87 -7.36 -5.48 0.33
C ASP A 87 -7.83 -4.10 0.79
N LEU A 88 -8.51 -4.02 1.94
CA LEU A 88 -8.95 -2.75 2.54
C LEU A 88 -7.76 -1.86 2.92
N VAL A 89 -6.74 -2.41 3.57
CA VAL A 89 -5.58 -1.61 4.00
C VAL A 89 -4.72 -1.19 2.80
N GLU A 90 -4.59 -2.03 1.78
CA GLU A 90 -3.91 -1.64 0.53
C GLU A 90 -4.65 -0.51 -0.18
N LEU A 91 -5.99 -0.57 -0.27
CA LEU A 91 -6.81 0.50 -0.82
C LEU A 91 -6.69 1.81 -0.02
N GLU A 92 -6.82 1.73 1.31
CA GLU A 92 -6.64 2.90 2.19
C GLU A 92 -5.26 3.53 2.02
N PHE A 93 -4.22 2.70 1.84
CA PHE A 93 -2.86 3.19 1.62
C PHE A 93 -2.73 3.92 0.29
N SER A 94 -3.25 3.36 -0.81
CA SER A 94 -3.24 4.03 -2.12
C SER A 94 -4.01 5.35 -2.09
N GLN A 95 -5.22 5.38 -1.53
CA GLN A 95 -6.01 6.61 -1.39
C GLN A 95 -5.27 7.66 -0.55
N MET A 96 -4.59 7.22 0.51
CA MET A 96 -3.80 8.09 1.35
C MET A 96 -2.63 8.71 0.56
N LEU A 97 -1.95 7.96 -0.30
CA LEU A 97 -0.88 8.52 -1.14
C LEU A 97 -1.43 9.52 -2.16
N GLU A 98 -2.58 9.24 -2.77
CA GLU A 98 -3.23 10.15 -3.74
C GLU A 98 -3.57 11.52 -3.14
N VAL A 99 -3.97 11.57 -1.85
CA VAL A 99 -4.37 12.83 -1.20
C VAL A 99 -3.22 13.55 -0.48
N ASN A 100 -2.10 12.88 -0.22
CA ASN A 100 -0.95 13.46 0.49
C ASN A 100 0.15 13.92 -0.47
N ASN A 101 -0.24 14.75 -1.43
CA ASN A 101 0.68 15.42 -2.36
C ASN A 101 1.19 16.75 -1.78
N VAL A 102 2.37 17.20 -2.23
CA VAL A 102 2.88 18.54 -1.90
C VAL A 102 2.64 19.46 -3.08
N ILE A 103 1.64 20.33 -2.95
CA ILE A 103 1.32 21.36 -3.95
C ILE A 103 1.96 22.69 -3.51
N VAL A 104 2.83 23.23 -4.35
CA VAL A 104 3.56 24.49 -4.15
C VAL A 104 3.14 25.50 -5.20
N SER A 105 2.50 26.60 -4.78
CA SER A 105 1.84 27.52 -5.74
C SER A 105 2.73 28.63 -6.30
N ASN A 106 3.95 28.81 -5.79
CA ASN A 106 4.86 29.86 -6.27
C ASN A 106 6.26 29.32 -6.55
N LYS A 107 6.99 28.90 -5.51
CA LYS A 107 8.41 28.55 -5.67
C LYS A 107 8.85 27.40 -4.76
N VAL A 108 9.58 26.47 -5.34
CA VAL A 108 10.38 25.47 -4.62
C VAL A 108 11.84 25.89 -4.63
N PHE A 109 12.45 26.03 -3.46
CA PHE A 109 13.88 26.33 -3.33
C PHE A 109 14.74 25.07 -3.54
N SER A 110 16.06 25.26 -3.70
CA SER A 110 17.01 24.14 -3.73
C SER A 110 17.18 23.53 -2.34
N LYS A 111 17.70 22.29 -2.30
CA LYS A 111 17.90 21.46 -1.10
C LYS A 111 16.61 21.17 -0.32
N VAL A 112 15.49 21.12 -1.03
CA VAL A 112 14.24 20.56 -0.50
C VAL A 112 14.26 19.07 -0.77
N THR A 113 14.18 18.28 0.29
CA THR A 113 13.96 16.83 0.24
C THR A 113 12.48 16.56 0.46
N VAL A 114 11.86 15.87 -0.49
CA VAL A 114 10.52 15.29 -0.31
C VAL A 114 10.69 13.79 -0.15
N GLN A 115 10.10 13.22 0.90
CA GLN A 115 10.34 11.83 1.31
C GLN A 115 9.04 11.07 1.56
N PHE A 116 8.95 9.86 1.01
CA PHE A 116 7.91 8.87 1.27
C PHE A 116 8.56 7.56 1.71
N GLY A 117 8.62 7.32 3.03
CA GLY A 117 9.32 6.16 3.56
C GLY A 117 10.83 6.23 3.30
N GLU A 118 11.37 5.27 2.55
CA GLU A 118 12.78 5.24 2.17
C GLU A 118 13.08 5.99 0.86
N ASP A 119 12.04 6.25 0.05
CA ASP A 119 12.19 6.97 -1.21
C ASP A 119 12.24 8.47 -0.94
N SER A 120 13.19 9.16 -1.58
CA SER A 120 13.29 10.61 -1.50
C SER A 120 13.83 11.22 -2.78
N ILE A 121 13.40 12.44 -3.06
CA ILE A 121 14.01 13.27 -4.09
C ILE A 121 14.47 14.59 -3.48
N VAL A 122 15.55 15.14 -4.02
CA VAL A 122 16.14 16.40 -3.55
C VAL A 122 16.21 17.40 -4.69
N THR A 123 15.63 18.58 -4.51
CA THR A 123 15.72 19.65 -5.49
C THR A 123 17.13 20.22 -5.53
N ARG A 124 17.76 20.22 -6.71
CA ARG A 124 19.13 20.77 -6.88
C ARG A 124 19.15 22.26 -7.20
N ARG A 125 18.05 22.78 -7.75
CA ARG A 125 17.86 24.17 -8.17
C ARG A 125 16.49 24.65 -7.74
N GLN A 126 16.21 25.94 -7.94
CA GLN A 126 14.88 26.49 -7.72
C GLN A 126 13.94 26.02 -8.84
N HIS A 127 12.68 25.78 -8.49
CA HIS A 127 11.58 25.47 -9.39
C HIS A 127 10.42 26.43 -9.15
N GLY A 128 9.59 26.65 -10.17
CA GLY A 128 8.37 27.44 -10.04
C GLY A 128 7.27 26.67 -9.30
N PRO A 129 5.99 26.95 -9.60
CA PRO A 129 4.87 26.18 -9.08
C PRO A 129 5.02 24.70 -9.46
N SER A 130 4.98 23.81 -8.48
CA SER A 130 5.15 22.37 -8.67
C SER A 130 4.24 21.57 -7.76
N GLU A 131 3.87 20.38 -8.21
CA GLU A 131 3.25 19.32 -7.42
C GLU A 131 4.22 18.16 -7.26
N PHE A 132 4.32 17.63 -6.03
CA PHE A 132 5.03 16.40 -5.73
C PHE A 132 4.03 15.29 -5.42
N THR A 133 4.10 14.20 -6.18
CA THR A 133 3.23 13.02 -6.05
C THR A 133 4.09 11.75 -5.90
N TYR A 134 3.50 10.67 -5.41
CA TYR A 134 4.18 9.38 -5.28
C TYR A 134 3.28 8.24 -5.77
N ASN A 135 3.76 7.48 -6.75
CA ASN A 135 2.98 6.45 -7.45
C ASN A 135 3.29 5.01 -6.97
N HIS A 136 3.85 4.86 -5.76
CA HIS A 136 4.42 3.63 -5.19
C HIS A 136 5.79 3.19 -5.70
N TYR A 137 6.31 3.81 -6.77
CA TYR A 137 7.62 3.45 -7.35
C TYR A 137 8.60 4.61 -7.34
N GLU A 138 8.11 5.82 -7.65
CA GLU A 138 8.94 7.02 -7.68
C GLU A 138 8.17 8.24 -7.20
N ILE A 139 8.93 9.22 -6.70
CA ILE A 139 8.41 10.55 -6.40
C ILE A 139 8.57 11.39 -7.65
N GLU A 140 7.45 11.87 -8.18
CA GLU A 140 7.43 12.75 -9.33
C GLU A 140 7.32 14.20 -8.86
N MET A 141 8.01 15.10 -9.55
CA MET A 141 7.83 16.55 -9.40
C MET A 141 7.34 17.10 -10.73
N ASN A 142 6.06 17.43 -10.79
CA ASN A 142 5.39 17.93 -11.98
C ASN A 142 5.20 19.45 -11.87
N PRO A 143 5.52 20.25 -12.89
CA PRO A 143 5.20 21.66 -12.89
C PRO A 143 3.68 21.84 -12.89
N LEU A 144 3.16 22.75 -12.06
CA LEU A 144 1.76 23.14 -12.12
C LEU A 144 1.57 23.98 -13.40
N MET A 145 0.96 23.40 -14.42
CA MET A 145 0.55 24.17 -15.60
C MET A 145 -0.48 25.21 -15.15
N ASP A 146 -0.27 26.45 -15.58
CA ASP A 146 -1.18 27.54 -15.32
C ASP A 146 -2.51 27.24 -16.04
N GLN A 147 -3.59 26.99 -15.29
CA GLN A 147 -4.94 26.81 -15.87
C GLN A 147 -5.43 28.09 -16.60
N SER A 148 -4.67 29.19 -16.52
CA SER A 148 -4.93 30.42 -17.28
C SER A 148 -4.41 30.40 -18.72
N ALA A 149 -3.63 29.40 -19.14
CA ALA A 149 -3.06 29.35 -20.50
C ALA A 149 -3.96 28.69 -21.57
N THR A 150 -5.10 28.11 -21.20
CA THR A 150 -6.06 27.47 -22.13
C THR A 150 -7.32 28.30 -22.42
N ALA A 151 -7.42 29.53 -21.91
CA ALA A 151 -8.55 30.43 -22.13
C ALA A 151 -8.21 31.63 -23.03
N ALA A 152 -7.35 31.44 -24.02
CA ALA A 152 -7.18 32.37 -25.14
C ALA A 152 -7.42 31.63 -26.46
N SER A 153 -8.71 31.44 -26.78
CA SER A 153 -9.21 31.17 -28.13
C SER A 153 -9.86 32.45 -28.66
#